data_AF-A0A4Q3SHR7-F1
#
_entry.id   AF-A0A4Q3SHR7-F1
#
_cell.length_a   1.000
_cell.length_b   1.000
_cell.length_c   1.000
_cell.angle_alpha   90.00
_cell.angle_beta   90.00
_cell.angle_gamma   90.00
#
_symmetry.space_group_name_H-M   'P 1'
#
loop_
_entity.id
_entity.type
_entity.pdbx_description
1 polymer ?
#
loop_
_entity_poly.entity_id
_entity_poly.type
_entity_poly.pdbx_seq_one_letter_code
_entity_poly.pdbx_strand_id
1 'polypeptide(L)'
;ADEKAAAGTRVKTLLALPAADMQGDYLFGDRPTVADFYLFVMLLWAERFGVETPGSLEAMRERMRARPAVRAAMVYEGLLRGETATP
;
A
#
# COMPACT_ATOMS: atom_id res chain seq x y z
N ALA A 1 20.60 -4.40 -14.79
CA ALA A 1 20.55 -3.47 -13.64
C ALA A 1 19.75 -2.22 -14.01
N ASP A 2 20.05 -1.63 -15.16
CA ASP A 2 19.42 -0.41 -15.66
C ASP A 2 17.91 -0.52 -15.87
N GLU A 3 17.42 -1.66 -16.39
CA GLU A 3 15.98 -1.89 -16.58
C GLU A 3 15.19 -1.86 -15.26
N LYS A 4 15.74 -2.46 -14.19
CA LYS A 4 15.10 -2.46 -12.86
C LYS A 4 15.06 -1.04 -12.28
N ALA A 5 16.14 -0.27 -12.46
CA ALA A 5 16.19 1.11 -12.01
C ALA A 5 15.19 1.99 -12.79
N ALA A 6 15.13 1.85 -14.11
CA ALA A 6 14.15 2.55 -14.95
C ALA A 6 12.70 2.19 -14.58
N ALA A 7 12.43 0.92 -14.30
CA ALA A 7 11.13 0.47 -13.81
C ALA A 7 10.77 1.10 -12.45
N GLY A 8 11.72 1.15 -11.52
CA GLY A 8 11.53 1.82 -10.21
C GLY A 8 11.17 3.30 -10.37
N THR A 9 11.91 4.03 -11.22
CA THR A 9 11.59 5.43 -11.54
C THR A 9 10.20 5.58 -12.14
N ARG A 10 9.82 4.69 -13.07
CA ARG A 10 8.49 4.73 -13.70
C ARG A 10 7.37 4.49 -12.68
N VAL A 11 7.53 3.50 -11.80
CA VAL A 11 6.55 3.22 -10.73
C VAL A 11 6.43 4.41 -9.78
N LYS A 12 7.56 4.99 -9.35
CA LYS A 12 7.57 6.19 -8.51
C LYS A 12 6.78 7.33 -9.14
N THR A 13 7.02 7.62 -10.43
CA THR A 13 6.28 8.66 -11.16
C THR A 13 4.79 8.36 -11.25
N LEU A 14 4.41 7.11 -11.50
CA LEU A 14 3.00 6.72 -11.59
C LEU A 14 2.29 6.81 -10.23
N LEU A 15 2.96 6.47 -9.13
CA LEU A 15 2.40 6.58 -7.78
C LEU A 15 2.29 8.05 -7.31
N ALA A 16 3.06 8.96 -7.88
CA ALA A 16 2.90 10.39 -7.60
C ALA A 16 1.56 10.97 -8.09
N LEU A 17 0.98 10.40 -9.17
CA LEU A 17 -0.29 10.88 -9.74
C LEU A 17 -1.47 10.72 -8.77
N PRO A 18 -1.83 9.51 -8.30
CA PRO A 18 -2.95 9.36 -7.38
C PRO A 18 -2.71 10.09 -6.06
N ALA A 19 -1.46 10.21 -5.61
CA ALA A 19 -1.11 10.95 -4.40
C ALA A 19 -1.45 12.45 -4.50
N ALA A 20 -1.31 13.04 -5.69
CA ALA A 20 -1.63 14.45 -5.93
C ALA A 20 -3.15 14.70 -5.96
N ASP A 21 -3.94 13.71 -6.38
CA ASP A 21 -5.38 13.80 -6.53
C ASP A 21 -6.19 13.27 -5.32
N MET A 22 -5.51 12.83 -4.25
CA MET A 22 -6.17 12.34 -3.02
C MET A 22 -7.05 13.43 -2.40
N GLN A 23 -8.30 13.09 -2.09
CA GLN A 23 -9.30 14.02 -1.54
C GLN A 23 -9.49 13.89 -0.02
N GLY A 24 -8.53 13.30 0.69
CA GLY A 24 -8.59 13.09 2.13
C GLY A 24 -7.68 11.94 2.56
N ASP A 25 -8.17 11.09 3.46
CA ASP A 25 -7.44 9.90 3.90
C ASP A 25 -7.32 8.83 2.79
N TYR A 26 -8.26 8.79 1.84
CA TYR A 26 -8.29 7.86 0.72
C TYR A 26 -8.42 8.62 -0.60
N LEU A 27 -8.31 7.91 -1.73
CA LEU A 27 -8.32 8.52 -3.07
C LEU A 27 -9.51 9.45 -3.30
N PHE A 28 -10.69 9.08 -2.78
CA PHE A 28 -11.94 9.79 -3.03
C PHE A 28 -12.61 10.33 -1.75
N GLY A 29 -11.85 10.54 -0.67
CA GLY A 29 -12.34 11.14 0.58
C GLY A 29 -12.03 10.28 1.83
N ASP A 30 -12.93 10.26 2.81
CA ASP A 30 -12.67 9.69 4.14
C ASP A 30 -12.94 8.19 4.26
N ARG A 31 -13.48 7.55 3.21
CA ARG A 31 -13.76 6.11 3.18
C ARG A 31 -13.04 5.43 2.03
N PRO A 32 -12.45 4.25 2.24
CA PRO A 32 -11.79 3.54 1.16
C PRO A 32 -12.82 2.97 0.19
N THR A 33 -12.41 2.94 -1.07
CA THR A 33 -13.10 2.32 -2.18
C THR A 33 -12.29 1.12 -2.69
N VAL A 34 -12.83 0.45 -3.72
CA VAL A 34 -12.13 -0.65 -4.40
C VAL A 34 -10.77 -0.19 -4.95
N ALA A 35 -10.68 1.04 -5.46
CA ALA A 35 -9.44 1.58 -6.00
C ALA A 35 -8.34 1.65 -4.94
N ASP A 36 -8.69 2.05 -3.71
CA ASP A 36 -7.76 2.14 -2.59
C ASP A 36 -7.22 0.75 -2.19
N PHE A 37 -8.05 -0.29 -2.25
CA PHE A 37 -7.61 -1.66 -1.94
C PHE A 37 -6.65 -2.23 -3.00
N TYR A 38 -6.86 -1.92 -4.29
CA TYR A 38 -5.87 -2.25 -5.32
C TYR A 38 -4.58 -1.48 -5.15
N LEU A 39 -4.67 -0.17 -4.89
CA LEU A 39 -3.51 0.67 -4.64
C LEU A 39 -2.73 0.19 -3.43
N PHE A 40 -3.41 -0.22 -2.36
CA PHE A 40 -2.79 -0.80 -1.18
C PHE A 40 -1.87 -1.98 -1.52
N VAL A 41 -2.32 -2.93 -2.36
CA VAL A 41 -1.48 -4.06 -2.80
C VAL A 41 -0.25 -3.58 -3.58
N MET A 42 -0.41 -2.57 -4.44
CA MET A 42 0.74 -1.98 -5.17
C MET A 42 1.74 -1.32 -4.21
N LEU A 43 1.26 -0.69 -3.14
CA LEU A 43 2.11 -0.07 -2.12
C LEU A 43 2.85 -1.10 -1.27
N LEU A 44 2.28 -2.28 -1.04
CA LEU A 44 3.01 -3.41 -0.42
C LEU A 44 4.18 -3.88 -1.31
N TRP A 45 3.98 -3.92 -2.62
CA TRP A 45 5.05 -4.24 -3.58
C TRP A 45 6.11 -3.15 -3.67
N ALA A 46 5.69 -1.88 -3.69
CA ALA A 46 6.62 -0.75 -3.68
C ALA A 46 7.54 -0.82 -2.45
N GLU A 47 6.98 -1.08 -1.27
CA GLU A 47 7.75 -1.30 -0.04
C GLU A 47 8.73 -2.47 -0.15
N ARG A 48 8.25 -3.63 -0.60
CA ARG A 48 9.07 -4.84 -0.75
C ARG A 48 10.26 -4.64 -1.69
N PHE A 49 10.11 -3.79 -2.70
CA PHE A 49 11.16 -3.51 -3.69
C PHE A 49 11.95 -2.22 -3.42
N GLY A 50 11.68 -1.52 -2.32
CA GLY A 50 12.36 -0.26 -1.98
C GLY A 50 12.06 0.88 -2.94
N VAL A 51 10.88 0.90 -3.56
CA VAL A 51 10.41 2.01 -4.38
C VAL A 51 9.81 3.07 -3.46
N GLU A 52 10.38 4.26 -3.48
CA GLU A 52 9.89 5.40 -2.69
C GLU A 52 8.47 5.81 -3.12
N THR A 53 7.63 6.12 -2.14
CA THR A 53 6.25 6.54 -2.36
C THR A 53 5.97 7.89 -1.68
N PRO A 54 5.01 8.69 -2.18
CA PRO A 54 4.57 9.89 -1.49
C PRO A 54 4.03 9.59 -0.09
N GLY A 55 4.32 10.46 0.88
CA GLY A 55 3.92 10.25 2.28
C GLY A 55 2.41 10.10 2.52
N SER A 56 1.56 10.70 1.66
CA SER A 56 0.11 10.49 1.71
C SER A 56 -0.29 9.04 1.41
N LEU A 57 0.39 8.38 0.47
CA LEU A 57 0.19 6.97 0.16
C LEU A 57 0.76 6.06 1.24
N GLU A 58 1.88 6.44 1.85
CA GLU A 58 2.43 5.72 3.01
C GLU A 58 1.45 5.74 4.18
N ALA A 59 0.91 6.92 4.53
CA ALA A 59 -0.11 7.05 5.56
C ALA A 59 -1.38 6.23 5.23
N MET A 60 -1.81 6.23 3.95
CA MET A 60 -2.92 5.40 3.50
C MET A 60 -2.63 3.90 3.65
N ARG A 61 -1.42 3.46 3.30
CA ARG A 61 -0.98 2.07 3.46
C ARG A 61 -1.01 1.66 4.93
N GLU A 62 -0.51 2.49 5.84
CA GLU A 62 -0.52 2.16 7.27
C GLU A 62 -1.94 2.10 7.85
N ARG A 63 -2.82 3.05 7.47
CA ARG A 63 -4.24 2.99 7.82
C ARG A 63 -4.91 1.71 7.29
N MET A 64 -4.57 1.28 6.08
CA MET A 64 -5.06 0.01 5.52
C MET A 64 -4.55 -1.20 6.29
N ARG A 65 -3.25 -1.27 6.57
CA ARG A 65 -2.62 -2.36 7.35
C ARG A 65 -3.26 -2.53 8.72
N ALA A 66 -3.73 -1.45 9.35
CA ALA A 66 -4.37 -1.50 10.67
C ALA A 66 -5.80 -2.07 10.63
N ARG A 67 -6.47 -2.13 9.47
CA ARG A 67 -7.88 -2.59 9.38
C ARG A 67 -7.98 -4.08 9.73
N PRO A 68 -8.94 -4.51 10.57
CA PRO A 68 -9.08 -5.91 10.97
C PRO A 68 -9.20 -6.90 9.80
N ALA A 69 -10.01 -6.56 8.79
CA ALA A 69 -10.18 -7.41 7.62
C ALA A 69 -8.89 -7.52 6.77
N VAL A 70 -8.14 -6.42 6.66
CA VAL A 70 -6.84 -6.41 5.96
C VAL A 70 -5.82 -7.24 6.73
N ARG A 71 -5.72 -7.07 8.06
CA ARG A 71 -4.86 -7.91 8.90
C ARG A 71 -5.21 -9.39 8.79
N ALA A 72 -6.50 -9.74 8.85
CA ALA A 72 -6.96 -11.11 8.70
C ALA A 72 -6.56 -11.71 7.35
N ALA A 73 -6.76 -10.96 6.26
CA ALA A 73 -6.29 -11.38 4.93
C ALA A 73 -4.77 -11.53 4.89
N MET A 74 -4.00 -10.57 5.43
CA MET A 74 -2.54 -10.65 5.45
C MET A 74 -2.01 -11.82 6.27
N VAL A 75 -2.69 -12.24 7.34
CA VAL A 75 -2.37 -13.47 8.08
C VAL A 75 -2.68 -14.71 7.24
N TYR A 76 -3.86 -14.75 6.61
CA TYR A 76 -4.27 -15.86 5.75
C TYR A 76 -3.30 -16.06 4.56
N GLU A 77 -2.87 -14.96 3.95
CA GLU A 77 -1.89 -14.95 2.85
C GLU A 77 -0.43 -15.15 3.33
N GLY A 78 -0.20 -15.33 4.63
CA GLY A 78 1.13 -15.56 5.21
C GLY A 78 2.07 -14.34 5.20
N LEU A 79 1.55 -13.13 4.96
CA LEU A 79 2.30 -11.87 4.98
C LEU A 79 2.55 -11.34 6.39
N LEU A 80 1.67 -11.69 7.33
CA LEU A 80 1.84 -11.43 8.75
C LEU A 80 1.86 -12.76 9.50
N ARG A 81 2.70 -12.86 10.54
CA ARG A 81 2.51 -13.93 11.52
C ARG A 81 1.18 -13.70 12.19
N GLY A 82 0.28 -14.67 12.11
CA GLY A 82 -0.91 -14.68 12.97
C GLY A 82 -0.46 -14.61 14.42
N GLU A 83 -1.22 -13.91 15.27
CA GLU A 83 -1.07 -14.11 16.71
C GLU A 83 -1.26 -15.61 16.97
N THR A 84 -0.16 -16.31 17.26
CA THR A 84 -0.24 -17.62 17.87
C THR A 84 -0.94 -17.39 19.20
N ALA A 85 -2.19 -17.84 19.33
CA ALA A 85 -2.82 -17.98 20.62
C ALA A 85 -1.81 -18.68 21.55
N THR A 86 -1.35 -17.96 22.57
CA THR A 86 -0.41 -18.49 23.56
C THR A 86 -1.15 -19.57 24.36
N PRO A 87 -0.53 -20.72 24.67
CA PRO A 87 -1.15 -21.78 25.46
C PRO A 87 -1.52 -21.33 26.88
#